data_AF-A0A6I5CGM5-F1
#
_entry.id   AF-A0A6I5CGM5-F1
#
_cell.length_a   1.000
_cell.length_b   1.000
_cell.length_c   1.000
_cell.angle_alpha   90.00
_cell.angle_beta   90.00
_cell.angle_gamma   90.00
#
_symmetry.space_group_name_H-M   'P 1'
#
loop_
_entity.id
_entity.type
_entity.pdbx_description
1 polymer ?
#
loop_
_entity_poly.entity_id
_entity_poly.type
_entity_poly.pdbx_seq_one_letter_code
_entity_poly.pdbx_strand_id
1 'polypeptide(L)'
;FVGDLRRALEPDRPPRTPPRLLVTEGPGYALRAAPDDVDAWRFTRTVEDLADARPERVAAGLAEALGWWRGPAYADFGDARWARTERTRLTELRLHAVERRAEARIALGEGAE
;
A
#
# COMPACT_ATOMS: atom_id res chain seq x y z
N PHE A 1 -5.34 7.61 -23.60
CA PHE A 1 -5.67 7.38 -22.18
C PHE A 1 -5.62 5.89 -21.80
N VAL A 2 -6.66 5.07 -22.01
CA VAL A 2 -6.62 3.65 -21.56
C VAL A 2 -5.62 2.78 -22.35
N GLY A 3 -5.50 3.01 -23.66
CA GLY A 3 -4.51 2.30 -24.47
C GLY A 3 -3.06 2.55 -24.03
N ASP A 4 -2.76 3.79 -23.62
CA ASP A 4 -1.42 4.16 -23.14
C ASP A 4 -1.14 3.58 -21.76
N LEU A 5 -2.13 3.59 -20.86
CA LEU A 5 -2.02 2.92 -19.56
C LEU A 5 -1.74 1.42 -19.70
N ARG A 6 -2.43 0.73 -20.61
CA ARG A 6 -2.16 -0.70 -20.88
C ARG A 6 -0.74 -0.94 -21.37
N ARG A 7 -0.20 -0.04 -22.19
CA ARG A 7 1.19 -0.13 -22.66
C ARG A 7 2.19 0.15 -21.54
N ALA A 8 1.90 1.11 -20.66
CA ALA A 8 2.75 1.42 -19.51
C ALA A 8 2.76 0.30 -18.46
N LEU A 9 1.62 -0.33 -18.21
CA LEU A 9 1.44 -1.39 -17.22
C LEU A 9 1.90 -2.77 -17.72
N GLU A 10 1.78 -3.04 -19.03
CA GLU A 10 2.22 -4.29 -19.65
C GLU A 10 3.12 -3.98 -20.86
N PRO A 11 4.35 -3.47 -20.64
CA PRO A 11 5.23 -2.99 -21.71
C PRO A 11 5.68 -4.08 -22.69
N ASP A 12 5.85 -5.30 -22.18
CA ASP A 12 6.31 -6.46 -22.96
C ASP A 12 5.16 -7.25 -23.61
N ARG A 13 3.92 -6.74 -23.54
CA ARG A 13 2.74 -7.44 -24.08
C ARG A 13 2.82 -7.54 -25.61
N PRO A 14 2.73 -8.77 -26.19
CA PRO A 14 2.81 -8.93 -27.63
C PRO A 14 1.67 -8.22 -28.39
N PRO A 15 1.91 -7.82 -29.65
CA PRO A 15 0.87 -7.24 -30.50
C PRO A 15 -0.37 -8.14 -30.58
N ARG A 16 -1.55 -7.52 -30.64
CA ARG A 16 -2.87 -8.20 -30.75
C ARG A 16 -3.21 -9.16 -29.60
N THR A 17 -2.46 -9.16 -28.50
CA THR A 17 -2.81 -9.90 -27.27
C THR A 17 -3.69 -9.04 -26.37
N PRO A 18 -4.77 -9.56 -25.75
CA PRO A 18 -5.59 -8.80 -24.81
C PRO A 18 -4.79 -8.41 -23.55
N PRO A 19 -5.07 -7.25 -22.93
CA PRO A 19 -4.45 -6.85 -21.66
C PRO A 19 -4.94 -7.76 -20.55
N ARG A 20 -4.08 -8.06 -19.57
CA ARG A 20 -4.44 -8.89 -18.41
C ARG A 20 -4.60 -8.07 -17.14
N LEU A 21 -3.85 -6.97 -17.01
CA LEU A 21 -3.87 -6.16 -15.80
C LEU A 21 -5.02 -5.15 -15.83
N LEU A 22 -5.12 -4.33 -16.89
CA LEU A 22 -6.21 -3.36 -17.08
C LEU A 22 -7.21 -3.87 -18.12
N VAL A 23 -8.15 -4.71 -17.68
CA VAL A 23 -9.15 -5.35 -18.54
C VAL A 23 -10.36 -4.45 -18.74
N THR A 24 -11.02 -4.59 -19.89
CA THR A 24 -12.37 -4.04 -20.06
C THR A 24 -13.36 -5.04 -19.45
N GLU A 25 -14.21 -4.57 -18.56
CA GLU A 25 -15.17 -5.41 -17.83
C GLU A 25 -16.52 -4.70 -17.76
N GLY A 26 -17.53 -5.28 -18.40
CA GLY A 26 -18.84 -4.65 -18.55
C GLY A 26 -18.75 -3.26 -19.21
N PRO A 27 -19.41 -2.23 -18.66
CA PRO A 27 -19.36 -0.86 -19.19
C PRO A 27 -18.06 -0.11 -18.82
N GLY A 28 -17.11 -0.74 -18.11
CA GLY A 28 -15.94 -0.07 -17.54
C GLY A 28 -14.64 -0.87 -17.64
N TYR A 29 -13.75 -0.61 -16.69
CA TYR A 29 -12.43 -1.22 -16.62
C TYR A 29 -12.16 -1.75 -15.21
N ALA A 30 -11.43 -2.87 -15.13
CA ALA A 30 -10.95 -3.41 -13.87
C ALA A 30 -9.43 -3.52 -13.90
N LEU A 31 -8.79 -3.17 -12.78
CA LEU A 31 -7.37 -3.39 -12.55
C LEU A 31 -7.20 -4.67 -11.72
N ARG A 32 -6.67 -5.73 -12.35
CA ARG A 32 -6.46 -7.06 -11.75
C ARG A 32 -5.03 -7.23 -11.22
N ALA A 33 -4.59 -6.27 -10.40
CA ALA A 33 -3.26 -6.31 -9.77
C ALA A 33 -3.21 -7.38 -8.68
N ALA A 34 -2.04 -8.02 -8.51
CA ALA A 34 -1.85 -8.91 -7.39
C ALA A 34 -1.85 -8.10 -6.08
N PRO A 35 -2.22 -8.71 -4.94
CA PRO A 35 -2.27 -7.99 -3.67
C PRO A 35 -0.96 -7.27 -3.32
N ASP A 36 0.19 -7.84 -3.68
CA ASP A 36 1.53 -7.31 -3.37
C ASP A 36 2.06 -6.30 -4.40
N ASP A 37 1.40 -6.15 -5.56
CA ASP A 37 1.81 -5.20 -6.60
C ASP A 37 1.49 -3.74 -6.24
N VAL A 38 0.63 -3.54 -5.23
CA VAL A 38 0.21 -2.21 -4.75
C VAL A 38 0.73 -2.02 -3.33
N ASP A 39 1.65 -1.07 -3.16
CA ASP A 39 2.30 -0.75 -1.89
C ASP A 39 1.29 -0.43 -0.77
N ALA A 40 0.24 0.33 -1.07
CA ALA A 40 -0.84 0.64 -0.14
C ALA A 40 -1.59 -0.61 0.35
N TRP A 41 -1.82 -1.59 -0.53
CA TRP A 41 -2.47 -2.85 -0.16
C TRP A 41 -1.55 -3.75 0.64
N ARG A 42 -0.28 -3.85 0.23
CA ARG A 42 0.75 -4.59 0.96
C ARG A 42 0.95 -4.03 2.37
N PHE A 43 1.01 -2.70 2.52
CA PHE A 43 1.11 -2.04 3.81
C PHE A 43 -0.12 -2.33 4.69
N THR A 44 -1.33 -2.19 4.12
CA THR A 44 -2.58 -2.46 4.86
C THR A 44 -2.61 -3.89 5.41
N ARG A 45 -2.37 -4.89 4.55
CA ARG A 45 -2.32 -6.29 4.99
C ARG A 45 -1.24 -6.54 6.02
N THR A 46 -0.06 -5.92 5.88
CA THR A 46 1.03 -6.12 6.84
C THR A 46 0.66 -5.60 8.24
N VAL A 47 -0.05 -4.48 8.32
CA VAL A 47 -0.54 -3.96 9.61
C VAL A 47 -1.60 -4.90 10.20
N GLU A 48 -2.51 -5.41 9.37
CA GLU A 48 -3.55 -6.36 9.78
C GLU A 48 -2.95 -7.70 10.26
N ASP A 49 -2.03 -8.29 9.49
CA ASP A 49 -1.37 -9.58 9.79
C ASP A 49 -0.52 -9.52 11.07
N LEU A 50 -0.06 -8.32 11.45
CA LEU A 50 0.72 -8.08 12.66
C LEU A 50 -0.13 -7.65 13.87
N ALA A 51 -1.44 -7.49 13.73
CA ALA A 51 -2.31 -6.99 14.80
C ALA A 51 -2.16 -7.80 16.10
N ASP A 52 -2.15 -9.13 15.98
CA ASP A 52 -2.05 -10.08 17.11
C ASP A 52 -0.69 -10.79 17.20
N ALA A 53 0.33 -10.29 16.48
CA ALA A 53 1.65 -10.91 16.49
C ALA A 53 2.42 -10.60 17.78
N ARG A 54 3.44 -11.43 18.07
CA ARG A 54 4.34 -11.19 19.21
C ARG A 54 5.12 -9.87 19.04
N PRO A 55 5.46 -9.16 20.13
CA PRO A 55 6.12 -7.85 20.07
C PRO A 55 7.37 -7.79 19.18
N GLU A 56 8.21 -8.84 19.17
CA GLU A 56 9.42 -8.89 18.33
C GLU A 56 9.06 -8.83 16.84
N ARG A 57 8.01 -9.55 16.45
CA ARG A 57 7.54 -9.61 15.06
C ARG A 57 6.82 -8.32 14.66
N VAL A 58 6.05 -7.72 15.57
CA VAL A 58 5.43 -6.41 15.36
C VAL A 58 6.49 -5.34 15.14
N ALA A 59 7.49 -5.25 16.03
CA ALA A 59 8.53 -4.24 15.97
C ALA A 59 9.34 -4.31 14.67
N ALA A 60 9.76 -5.52 14.27
CA ALA A 60 10.53 -5.74 13.04
C ALA A 60 9.67 -5.57 11.78
N GLY A 61 8.49 -6.18 11.74
CA GLY A 61 7.62 -6.15 10.57
C GLY A 61 7.08 -4.75 10.26
N LEU A 62 6.67 -3.99 11.29
CA LEU A 62 6.24 -2.61 11.10
C LEU A 62 7.41 -1.67 10.79
N ALA A 63 8.64 -1.96 11.25
CA ALA A 63 9.82 -1.19 10.83
C ALA A 63 10.04 -1.31 9.31
N GLU A 64 9.97 -2.54 8.78
CA GLU A 64 10.07 -2.79 7.35
C GLU A 64 8.94 -2.12 6.57
N ALA A 65 7.69 -2.32 7.01
CA ALA A 65 6.50 -1.79 6.33
C ALA A 65 6.49 -0.26 6.28
N LEU A 66 6.89 0.41 7.38
CA LEU A 66 7.03 1.86 7.42
C LEU A 66 8.14 2.35 6.47
N GLY A 67 9.16 1.53 6.21
CA GLY A 67 10.23 1.83 5.25
C GLY A 67 9.77 1.84 3.79
N TRP A 68 8.61 1.28 3.44
CA TRP A 68 8.07 1.33 2.08
C TRP A 68 7.52 2.70 1.70
N TRP A 69 7.25 3.56 2.68
CA TRP A 69 6.69 4.89 2.47
C TRP A 69 7.74 5.86 1.91
N ARG A 70 7.43 6.42 0.73
CA ARG A 70 8.29 7.38 0.02
C ARG A 70 7.89 8.84 0.22
N GLY A 71 6.85 9.10 1.01
CA GLY A 71 6.27 10.43 1.23
C GLY A 71 4.78 10.34 1.60
N PRO A 72 4.05 11.46 1.57
CA PRO A 72 2.59 11.45 1.71
C PRO A 72 1.90 10.61 0.62
N ALA A 73 0.83 9.90 0.98
CA ALA A 73 0.04 9.15 -0.01
C ALA A 73 -0.56 10.10 -1.06
N TYR A 74 -0.46 9.75 -2.35
CA TYR A 74 -0.96 10.57 -3.46
C TYR A 74 -0.42 12.01 -3.46
N ALA A 75 0.86 12.22 -3.12
CA ALA A 75 1.48 13.55 -3.02
C ALA A 75 1.32 14.38 -4.31
N ASP A 76 1.48 13.75 -5.48
CA ASP A 76 1.39 14.42 -6.78
C ASP A 76 -0.03 14.88 -7.13
N PHE A 77 -1.04 14.43 -6.39
CA PHE A 77 -2.45 14.69 -6.68
C PHE A 77 -3.08 15.77 -5.77
N GLY A 78 -2.29 16.51 -4.97
CA GLY A 78 -2.74 17.74 -4.31
C GLY A 78 -4.15 17.67 -3.71
N ASP A 79 -5.03 18.62 -4.04
CA ASP A 79 -6.42 18.66 -3.56
C ASP A 79 -7.43 17.83 -4.37
N ALA A 80 -6.96 16.88 -5.19
CA ALA A 80 -7.85 16.03 -5.98
C ALA A 80 -8.89 15.33 -5.08
N ARG A 81 -10.16 15.67 -5.29
CA ARG A 81 -11.27 15.21 -4.44
C ARG A 81 -11.35 13.68 -4.35
N TRP A 82 -11.03 12.98 -5.44
CA TRP A 82 -11.03 11.52 -5.50
C TRP A 82 -9.94 10.87 -4.63
N ALA A 83 -8.83 11.58 -4.36
CA ALA A 83 -7.70 11.06 -3.57
C ALA A 83 -7.82 11.36 -2.08
N ARG A 84 -8.65 12.35 -1.69
CA ARG A 84 -8.72 12.88 -0.33
C ARG A 84 -9.01 11.80 0.71
N THR A 85 -10.07 11.02 0.50
CA THR A 85 -10.49 9.97 1.45
C THR A 85 -9.39 8.92 1.63
N GLU A 86 -8.80 8.47 0.52
CA GLU A 86 -7.78 7.43 0.58
C GLU A 86 -6.48 7.95 1.19
N ARG A 87 -6.10 9.20 0.92
CA ARG A 87 -4.95 9.84 1.59
C ARG A 87 -5.14 9.91 3.10
N THR A 88 -6.32 10.32 3.56
CA THR A 88 -6.65 10.37 4.99
C THR A 88 -6.52 8.97 5.61
N ARG A 89 -7.20 7.97 5.03
CA ARG A 89 -7.17 6.58 5.51
C ARG A 89 -5.75 6.04 5.63
N LEU A 90 -4.94 6.23 4.58
CA LEU A 90 -3.56 5.75 4.55
C LEU A 90 -2.66 6.50 5.55
N THR A 91 -2.89 7.80 5.74
CA THR A 91 -2.15 8.60 6.73
C THR A 91 -2.44 8.13 8.15
N GLU A 92 -3.72 7.90 8.47
CA GLU A 92 -4.14 7.35 9.77
C GLU A 92 -3.57 5.96 10.01
N LEU A 93 -3.62 5.08 9.01
CA LEU A 93 -3.04 3.74 9.11
C LEU A 93 -1.53 3.77 9.34
N ARG A 94 -0.82 4.72 8.72
CA ARG A 94 0.61 4.93 8.96
C ARG A 94 0.89 5.37 10.39
N LEU A 95 0.11 6.31 10.92
CA LEU A 95 0.24 6.76 12.31
C LEU A 95 -0.01 5.60 13.27
N HIS A 96 -1.05 4.82 13.04
CA HIS A 96 -1.34 3.63 13.82
C HIS A 96 -0.17 2.63 13.81
N ALA A 97 0.43 2.37 12.65
CA ALA A 97 1.60 1.49 12.56
C ALA A 97 2.83 2.03 13.32
N VAL A 98 3.03 3.35 13.35
CA VAL A 98 4.09 3.98 14.16
C VAL A 98 3.83 3.76 15.66
N GLU A 99 2.60 3.98 16.11
CA GLU A 99 2.19 3.77 17.50
C GLU A 99 2.36 2.31 17.92
N ARG A 100 1.83 1.37 17.14
CA ARG A 100 1.97 -0.08 17.38
C ARG A 100 3.42 -0.53 17.44
N ARG A 101 4.27 0.00 16.57
CA ARG A 101 5.71 -0.28 16.62
C ARG A 101 6.34 0.24 17.91
N ALA A 102 5.98 1.44 18.35
CA ALA A 102 6.49 2.01 19.59
C ALA A 102 6.04 1.18 20.81
N GLU A 103 4.75 0.81 20.88
CA GLU A 103 4.19 -0.09 21.90
C GLU A 103 4.95 -1.42 21.96
N ALA A 104 5.20 -2.04 20.80
CA ALA A 104 5.95 -3.29 20.72
C ALA A 104 7.38 -3.15 21.27
N ARG A 105 8.08 -2.04 20.95
CA ARG A 105 9.43 -1.77 21.48
C ARG A 105 9.43 -1.54 22.99
N ILE A 106 8.43 -0.85 23.52
CA ILE A 106 8.25 -0.67 24.97
C ILE A 106 8.04 -2.03 25.65
N ALA A 107 7.20 -2.90 25.09
CA ALA A 107 6.97 -4.25 25.63
C ALA A 107 8.23 -5.13 25.62
N LEU A 108 9.17 -4.86 24.72
CA LEU A 108 10.49 -5.51 24.67
C LEU A 108 11.52 -4.91 25.63
N GLY A 109 11.17 -3.84 26.36
CA GLY A 109 12.07 -3.16 27.28
C GLY A 109 12.99 -2.12 26.62
N GLU A 110 12.76 -1.77 25.36
CA GLU A 110 13.55 -0.78 24.60
C GLU A 110 13.05 0.67 24.76
N GLY A 111 12.08 0.90 25.66
CA GLY A 111 11.38 2.18 25.81
C GLY A 111 11.95 3.14 26.86
N ALA A 112 13.05 2.75 27.54
CA ALA A 112 13.67 3.55 28.59
C ALA A 112 15.16 3.76 28.27
N GLU A 113 15.45 4.79 27.47
CA GLU A 113 16.74 5.48 27.44
C GLU A 113 16.51 6.98 27.23
#